data_AF-A0A7W1YED6-F1
#
_entry.id   AF-A0A7W1YED6-F1
#
_cell.length_a   1.000
_cell.length_b   1.000
_cell.length_c   1.000
_cell.angle_alpha   90.00
_cell.angle_beta   90.00
_cell.angle_gamma   90.00
#
_symmetry.space_group_name_H-M   'P 1'
#
loop_
_entity.id
_entity.type
_entity.pdbx_description
1 polymer ?
#
loop_
_entity_poly.entity_id
_entity_poly.type
_entity_poly.pdbx_seq_one_letter_code
_entity_poly.pdbx_strand_id
1 'polypeptide(L)'
;GSDFTVFLQHLGVPATDITSSGPYGVYHSTFDDFSWFKKFGDPQFRYEQEMARIYGIQIMRMSDADVLPYDYEEYGKEIGLYLVCSKRHFPRIVSYREPVRRDSAFLFFDL
;
A
#
# COMPACT_ATOMS: atom_id res chain seq x y z
N GLY A 1 0.36 12.26 2.86
CA GLY A 1 1.63 11.53 2.64
C GLY A 1 2.16 11.09 3.98
N SER A 2 2.99 10.06 4.00
CA SER A 2 3.59 9.55 5.24
C SER A 2 5.05 9.14 5.03
N ASP A 3 5.73 8.83 6.13
CA ASP A 3 7.14 8.42 6.17
C ASP A 3 7.45 7.14 5.38
N PHE A 4 6.49 6.22 5.28
CA PHE A 4 6.65 4.97 4.51
C PHE A 4 6.91 5.19 3.00
N THR A 5 6.62 6.39 2.48
CA THR A 5 6.70 6.67 1.03
C THR A 5 8.09 6.47 0.44
N VAL A 6 9.15 6.86 1.15
CA VAL A 6 10.54 6.67 0.67
C VAL A 6 10.87 5.18 0.56
N PHE A 7 10.40 4.37 1.51
CA PHE A 7 10.61 2.93 1.48
C PHE A 7 9.90 2.29 0.29
N LEU A 8 8.61 2.60 0.10
CA LEU A 8 7.82 1.99 -0.96
C LEU A 8 8.18 2.49 -2.36
N GLN A 9 8.26 3.81 -2.55
CA GLN A 9 8.33 4.41 -3.89
C GLN A 9 9.76 4.58 -4.41
N HIS A 10 10.74 4.72 -3.50
CA HIS A 10 12.13 4.95 -3.89
C HIS A 10 13.01 3.72 -3.67
N LEU A 11 12.90 3.07 -2.51
CA LEU A 11 13.75 1.92 -2.18
C LEU A 11 13.16 0.57 -2.61
N GLY A 12 11.87 0.52 -2.96
CA GLY A 12 11.19 -0.72 -3.32
C GLY A 12 11.01 -1.70 -2.14
N VAL A 13 11.03 -1.19 -0.91
CA VAL A 13 10.81 -1.97 0.30
C VAL A 13 9.32 -1.98 0.62
N PRO A 14 8.67 -3.16 0.73
CA PRO A 14 7.28 -3.26 1.14
C PRO A 14 7.05 -2.56 2.48
N ALA A 15 6.03 -1.72 2.56
CA ALA A 15 5.68 -0.96 3.75
C ALA A 15 4.18 -1.07 4.06
N THR A 16 3.82 -0.90 5.32
CA THR A 16 2.44 -0.97 5.80
C THR A 16 2.17 0.22 6.72
N ASP A 17 1.00 0.82 6.56
CA ASP A 17 0.47 1.89 7.41
C ASP A 17 -0.88 1.40 7.98
N ILE A 18 -1.04 1.48 9.30
CA ILE A 18 -2.25 1.05 9.99
C ILE A 18 -2.83 2.26 10.69
N THR A 19 -4.09 2.55 10.41
CA THR A 19 -4.79 3.72 10.95
C THR A 19 -6.22 3.38 11.33
N SER A 20 -6.75 4.06 12.35
CA SER A 20 -8.18 4.12 12.61
C SER A 20 -8.77 5.36 11.92
N SER A 21 -9.93 5.22 11.28
CA SER A 21 -10.58 6.33 10.57
C SER A 21 -11.87 6.78 11.26
N GLY A 22 -12.21 8.05 11.09
CA GLY A 22 -13.42 8.66 11.63
C GLY A 22 -13.48 10.16 11.30
N PRO A 23 -14.54 10.87 11.72
CA PRO A 23 -14.64 12.31 11.56
C PRO A 23 -13.54 13.03 12.37
N TYR A 24 -12.42 13.36 11.72
CA TYR A 24 -11.25 13.95 12.40
C TYR A 24 -11.30 15.47 12.42
N GLY A 25 -11.48 16.15 11.28
CA GLY A 25 -11.80 17.59 11.18
C GLY A 25 -10.79 18.60 11.73
N VAL A 26 -9.84 18.19 12.58
CA VAL A 26 -8.89 19.05 13.30
C VAL A 26 -7.46 18.94 12.80
N TYR A 27 -7.22 18.15 11.74
CA TYR A 27 -5.89 17.93 11.16
C TYR A 27 -5.15 19.25 10.86
N HIS A 28 -3.89 19.33 11.27
CA HIS A 28 -3.04 20.53 11.15
C HIS A 28 -3.63 21.81 11.77
N SER A 29 -4.51 21.70 12.76
CA SER A 29 -5.03 22.84 13.51
C SER A 29 -4.51 22.85 14.94
N THR A 30 -4.69 23.97 15.63
CA THR A 30 -4.41 24.08 17.08
C THR A 30 -5.38 23.28 17.95
N PHE A 31 -6.46 22.75 17.36
CA PHE A 31 -7.46 21.93 18.05
C PHE A 31 -7.12 20.43 18.04
N ASP A 32 -6.05 20.04 17.35
CA ASP A 32 -5.51 18.68 17.37
C ASP A 32 -4.68 18.48 18.64
N ASP A 33 -5.40 18.39 19.77
CA ASP A 33 -4.80 18.26 21.09
C ASP A 33 -5.33 17.01 21.82
N PHE A 34 -4.69 16.69 22.94
CA PHE A 34 -5.05 15.56 23.77
C PHE A 34 -6.49 15.65 24.33
N SER A 35 -6.99 16.88 24.57
CA SER A 35 -8.35 17.08 25.07
C SER A 35 -9.40 16.75 24.02
N TRP A 36 -9.15 17.09 22.75
CA TRP A 36 -9.98 16.68 21.62
C TRP A 36 -9.95 15.16 21.46
N PHE A 37 -8.76 14.56 21.48
CA PHE A 37 -8.61 13.11 21.32
C PHE A 37 -9.38 12.34 22.40
N LYS A 38 -9.27 12.74 23.67
CA LYS A 38 -9.93 12.06 24.79
C LYS A 38 -11.45 12.31 24.86
N LYS A 39 -11.96 13.34 24.18
CA LYS A 39 -13.40 13.63 24.12
C LYS A 39 -14.09 13.04 22.89
N PHE A 40 -13.39 13.05 21.75
CA PHE A 40 -13.99 12.77 20.44
C PHE A 40 -13.24 11.69 19.64
N GLY A 41 -11.90 11.68 19.68
CA GLY A 41 -11.09 10.71 18.92
C GLY A 41 -11.22 9.29 19.44
N ASP A 42 -10.72 9.04 20.65
CA ASP A 42 -10.79 7.73 21.31
C ASP A 42 -10.93 7.88 22.84
N PRO A 43 -12.15 8.14 23.35
CA PRO A 43 -12.35 8.47 24.76
C PRO A 43 -11.96 7.36 25.74
N GLN A 44 -11.90 6.10 25.28
CA GLN A 44 -11.52 4.94 26.08
C GLN A 44 -10.21 4.29 25.60
N PHE A 45 -9.47 4.92 24.68
CA PHE A 45 -8.22 4.39 24.11
C PHE A 45 -8.36 2.97 23.51
N ARG A 46 -9.55 2.60 23.05
CA ARG A 46 -9.80 1.26 22.50
C ARG A 46 -9.15 1.10 21.14
N TYR A 47 -9.32 2.07 20.25
CA TYR A 47 -8.76 2.02 18.90
C TYR A 47 -7.24 2.10 18.93
N GLU A 48 -6.68 2.99 19.76
CA GLU A 48 -5.24 3.08 19.97
C GLU A 48 -4.67 1.74 20.46
N GLN A 49 -5.34 1.11 21.42
CA GLN A 49 -4.94 -0.21 21.93
C GLN A 49 -5.05 -1.31 20.87
N GLU A 50 -6.12 -1.35 20.07
CA GLU A 50 -6.26 -2.35 19.01
C GLU A 50 -5.19 -2.15 17.93
N MET A 51 -4.90 -0.91 17.52
CA MET A 51 -3.84 -0.61 16.56
C MET A 51 -2.48 -1.09 17.07
N ALA A 52 -2.15 -0.83 18.34
CA ALA A 52 -0.93 -1.31 18.96
C ALA A 52 -0.84 -2.85 18.94
N ARG A 53 -1.94 -3.56 19.17
CA ARG A 53 -1.97 -5.03 19.07
C ARG A 53 -1.76 -5.52 17.65
N ILE A 54 -2.39 -4.90 16.65
CA ILE A 54 -2.23 -5.28 15.24
C ILE A 54 -0.76 -5.07 14.82
N TYR A 55 -0.17 -3.91 15.13
CA TYR A 55 1.24 -3.66 14.88
C TYR A 55 2.14 -4.69 15.56
N GLY A 56 1.89 -4.99 16.85
CA GLY A 56 2.66 -5.98 17.60
C GLY A 56 2.60 -7.37 16.95
N ILE A 57 1.40 -7.82 16.55
CA ILE A 57 1.23 -9.11 15.87
C ILE A 57 1.95 -9.11 14.51
N GLN A 58 1.83 -8.03 13.73
CA GLN A 58 2.52 -7.93 12.44
C GLN A 58 4.04 -8.01 12.62
N ILE A 59 4.61 -7.24 13.55
CA ILE A 59 6.05 -7.23 13.83
C ILE A 59 6.51 -8.62 14.26
N MET A 60 5.82 -9.26 15.21
CA MET A 60 6.19 -10.60 15.67
C MET A 60 6.15 -11.63 14.54
N ARG A 61 5.13 -11.59 13.67
CA ARG A 61 5.03 -12.49 12.51
C ARG A 61 6.13 -12.25 11.49
N MET A 62 6.54 -11.00 11.28
CA MET A 62 7.60 -10.68 10.32
C MET A 62 9.00 -10.96 10.89
N SER A 63 9.21 -10.77 12.20
CA SER A 63 10.51 -10.98 12.84
C SER A 63 10.86 -12.45 13.03
N ASP A 64 9.85 -13.31 13.24
CA ASP A 64 10.04 -14.73 13.55
C ASP A 64 9.90 -15.64 12.32
N ALA A 65 9.60 -15.09 11.14
CA ALA A 65 9.38 -15.88 9.94
C ALA A 65 10.70 -16.27 9.26
N ASP A 66 10.92 -17.58 9.08
CA ASP A 66 12.02 -18.11 8.24
C ASP A 66 11.90 -17.66 6.78
N VAL A 67 10.66 -17.56 6.29
CA VAL A 67 10.30 -17.06 4.96
C VAL A 67 9.25 -15.98 5.14
N LEU A 68 9.53 -14.78 4.63
CA LEU A 68 8.63 -13.63 4.79
C LEU A 68 7.24 -13.96 4.22
N PRO A 69 6.16 -13.66 4.97
CA PRO A 69 4.79 -13.99 4.58
C PRO A 69 4.25 -13.01 3.52
N TYR A 70 4.98 -12.82 2.44
CA TYR A 70 4.57 -12.00 1.30
C TYR A 70 3.74 -12.81 0.31
N ASP A 71 2.66 -12.22 -0.18
CA ASP A 71 1.81 -12.80 -1.22
C ASP A 71 2.12 -12.13 -2.57
N TYR A 72 2.94 -12.80 -3.38
CA TYR A 72 3.30 -12.33 -4.72
C TYR A 72 2.21 -12.60 -5.75
N GLU A 73 1.30 -13.55 -5.51
CA GLU A 73 0.18 -13.81 -6.40
C GLU A 73 -0.77 -12.63 -6.40
N GLU A 74 -1.01 -12.03 -5.23
CA GLU A 74 -1.84 -10.84 -5.09
C GLU A 74 -1.27 -9.65 -5.88
N TYR A 75 0.06 -9.46 -5.84
CA TYR A 75 0.72 -8.43 -6.64
C TYR A 75 0.51 -8.64 -8.15
N GLY A 76 0.54 -9.89 -8.61
CA GLY A 76 0.25 -10.24 -10.01
C GLY A 76 -1.19 -9.94 -10.41
N LYS A 77 -2.16 -10.21 -9.52
CA LYS A 77 -3.58 -9.87 -9.75
C LYS A 77 -3.78 -8.36 -9.87
N GLU A 78 -3.15 -7.58 -9.01
CA GLU A 78 -3.23 -6.11 -9.03
C GLU A 78 -2.69 -5.53 -10.35
N ILE A 79 -1.53 -6.01 -10.84
CA ILE A 79 -1.02 -5.61 -12.17
C ILE A 79 -2.05 -5.90 -13.27
N GLY A 80 -2.69 -7.07 -13.22
CA GLY A 80 -3.77 -7.44 -14.15
C GLY A 80 -4.94 -6.45 -14.13
N LEU A 81 -5.39 -6.05 -12.93
CA LEU A 81 -6.45 -5.06 -12.76
C LEU A 81 -6.05 -3.69 -13.31
N TYR A 82 -4.81 -3.25 -13.07
CA TYR A 82 -4.28 -2.01 -13.63
C TYR A 82 -4.32 -2.02 -15.16
N LEU A 83 -3.95 -3.13 -15.81
CA LEU A 83 -4.01 -3.27 -17.26
C LEU A 83 -5.45 -3.20 -17.78
N VAL A 84 -6.40 -3.85 -17.11
CA VAL A 84 -7.82 -3.81 -17.48
C VAL A 84 -8.39 -2.40 -17.34
N CYS A 85 -8.14 -1.74 -16.21
CA CYS A 85 -8.58 -0.37 -15.95
C CYS A 85 -7.97 0.62 -16.95
N SER A 86 -6.67 0.49 -17.25
CA SER A 86 -5.98 1.34 -18.22
C SER A 86 -6.54 1.15 -19.64
N LYS A 87 -6.79 -0.09 -20.07
CA LYS A 87 -7.47 -0.38 -21.36
C LYS A 87 -8.86 0.22 -21.44
N ARG A 88 -9.62 0.19 -20.33
CA ARG A 88 -10.96 0.79 -20.28
C ARG A 88 -10.92 2.30 -20.45
N HIS A 89 -9.93 2.97 -19.85
CA HIS A 89 -9.81 4.42 -19.90
C HIS A 89 -9.12 4.93 -21.18
N PHE A 90 -8.19 4.15 -21.75
CA PHE A 90 -7.42 4.48 -22.95
C PHE A 90 -7.43 3.32 -23.98
N PRO A 91 -8.59 3.04 -24.61
CA PRO A 91 -8.75 1.86 -25.48
C PRO A 91 -7.88 1.90 -26.75
N ARG A 92 -7.37 3.06 -27.15
CA ARG A 92 -6.55 3.23 -28.37
C ARG A 92 -5.04 3.14 -28.13
N ILE A 93 -4.58 3.30 -26.89
CA ILE A 93 -3.14 3.34 -26.56
C ILE A 93 -2.66 1.94 -26.16
N VAL A 94 -3.46 1.21 -25.38
CA VAL A 94 -3.10 -0.11 -24.88
C VAL A 94 -3.58 -1.20 -25.87
N SER A 95 -3.17 -1.07 -27.13
CA SER A 95 -3.24 -2.18 -28.08
C SER A 95 -2.08 -3.12 -27.80
N TYR A 96 -2.38 -4.27 -27.21
CA TYR A 96 -1.41 -5.33 -26.99
C TYR A 96 -0.94 -5.82 -28.37
N ARG A 97 0.30 -5.49 -28.77
CA ARG A 97 0.92 -6.13 -29.93
C ARG A 97 1.23 -7.56 -29.50
N GLU A 98 0.58 -8.55 -30.13
CA GLU A 98 0.86 -9.98 -29.93
C GLU A 98 2.37 -10.22 -29.79
N PRO A 99 2.85 -11.09 -28.87
CA PRO A 99 4.24 -11.45 -28.82
C PRO A 99 4.61 -12.03 -30.18
N VAL A 100 5.47 -11.32 -30.91
CA VAL A 100 6.07 -11.83 -32.16
C VAL A 100 6.61 -13.20 -31.83
N ARG A 101 6.12 -14.22 -32.54
CA ARG A 101 6.56 -15.61 -32.39
C ARG A 101 8.07 -15.63 -32.24
N ARG A 102 8.53 -16.27 -31.16
CA ARG A 102 9.94 -16.55 -30.92
C ARG A 102 10.49 -17.31 -32.11
N ASP A 103 11.19 -16.62 -32.98
CA ASP A 103 12.31 -17.14 -33.73
C ASP A 103 13.39 -16.06 -33.69
N SER A 104 14.54 -16.42 -33.12
CA SER A 104 15.75 -15.62 -32.93
C SER A 104 15.72 -14.45 -31.93
N ALA A 105 16.65 -14.53 -30.98
CA ALA A 105 17.01 -13.52 -30.00
C ALA A 105 17.35 -12.18 -30.65
N PHE A 106 16.94 -11.06 -30.03
CA PHE A 106 17.77 -9.88 -29.74
C PHE A 106 16.89 -8.84 -29.02
N LEU A 107 17.35 -8.43 -27.83
CA LEU A 107 16.79 -7.35 -27.02
C LEU A 107 16.96 -6.01 -27.73
N PHE A 108 15.89 -5.20 -27.80
CA PHE A 108 15.99 -3.75 -27.90
C PHE A 108 14.83 -3.12 -27.11
N PHE A 109 15.17 -2.47 -25.99
CA PHE A 109 14.34 -1.47 -25.33
C PHE A 109 14.82 -0.12 -25.87
N ASP A 110 13.93 0.66 -26.48
CA ASP A 110 14.15 2.09 -26.70
C ASP A 110 13.15 2.89 -25.86
N LEU A 111 13.66 4.03 -25.40
CA LEU A 111 13.16 5.05 -24.46
C LEU A 111 11.67 5.40 -24.51
#